data_AF-A0A963EFB1-F1
#
_entry.id   AF-A0A963EFB1-F1
#
_cell.length_a   1.000
_cell.length_b   1.000
_cell.length_c   1.000
_cell.angle_alpha   90.00
_cell.angle_beta   90.00
_cell.angle_gamma   90.00
#
_symmetry.space_group_name_H-M   'P 1'
#
loop_
_entity.id
_entity.type
_entity.pdbx_description
1 polymer ?
#
loop_
_entity_poly.entity_id
_entity_poly.type
_entity_poly.pdbx_seq_one_letter_code
_entity_poly.pdbx_strand_id
1 'polypeptide(L)'
;EITGYTSAEVEGRKPSLLDSGQHDALFFKDLWKTLREEGKWEGEIWNRRKDGELVPLWQSISSVYDAHGNLTHYIGMFFDISEQKTAAAHIYRLAHYDLLTDLPNRVLLLDRCERALARAKRTLKPFAVLFLDLDRFKHINDSLGHPVGDDLLRGVAQRLRETLREQDTVARLGGDEFVVLIEDMDDDTHDVAAVAGKLVETLSQPFTVRTYTLNIGTTIGVSLYPDHGEDVTTLIKHADLALYQAKEQGRGCYRIFEARLTERATERMQLEADLRLALERSELTLEYQPQYDLADDQLIGAEALLRWHHPERGAINPELFIPIAEETGLIIPIGIWVLQQACRQAKRWRDRGMPLQAVAVNISGIQIQRGDLPGTVARVLEETGLPAH
;
A
#
# COMPACT_ATOMS: atom_id res chain seq x y z
N GLU A 1 -16.13 -45.48 12.32
CA GLU A 1 -15.24 -44.58 11.55
C GLU A 1 -14.88 -43.32 12.33
N ILE A 2 -15.83 -42.48 12.74
CA ILE A 2 -15.56 -41.20 13.43
C ILE A 2 -14.77 -41.35 14.74
N THR A 3 -15.05 -42.34 15.58
CA THR A 3 -14.34 -42.51 16.87
C THR A 3 -13.06 -43.34 16.77
N GLY A 4 -12.84 -44.01 15.64
CA GLY A 4 -11.78 -45.00 15.47
C GLY A 4 -11.99 -46.32 16.24
N TYR A 5 -13.02 -46.43 17.08
CA TYR A 5 -13.35 -47.67 17.82
C TYR A 5 -14.36 -48.53 17.06
N THR A 6 -14.24 -49.85 17.22
CA THR A 6 -15.25 -50.82 16.76
C THR A 6 -16.35 -51.01 17.80
N SER A 7 -17.52 -51.52 17.40
CA SER A 7 -18.64 -51.78 18.32
C SER A 7 -18.24 -52.66 19.51
N ALA A 8 -17.48 -53.74 19.24
CA ALA A 8 -17.04 -54.68 20.28
C ALA A 8 -16.08 -54.05 21.31
N GLU A 9 -15.39 -52.96 20.97
CA GLU A 9 -14.47 -52.28 21.87
C GLU A 9 -15.17 -51.28 22.80
N VAL A 10 -16.34 -50.77 22.39
CA VAL A 10 -17.10 -49.74 23.11
C VAL A 10 -18.28 -50.30 23.89
N GLU A 11 -18.80 -51.48 23.51
CA GLU A 11 -19.93 -52.10 24.19
C GLU A 11 -19.60 -52.37 25.67
N GLY A 12 -20.50 -51.93 26.56
CA GLY A 12 -20.30 -52.01 28.02
C GLY A 12 -19.31 -50.99 28.61
N ARG A 13 -18.67 -50.15 27.79
CA ARG A 13 -17.77 -49.08 28.26
C ARG A 13 -18.50 -47.76 28.46
N LYS A 14 -17.94 -46.91 29.33
CA LYS A 14 -18.45 -45.57 29.58
C LYS A 14 -18.05 -44.62 28.44
N PRO A 15 -18.88 -43.62 28.10
CA PRO A 15 -18.56 -42.59 27.10
C PRO A 15 -17.28 -41.81 27.38
N SER A 16 -16.78 -41.81 28.63
CA SER A 16 -15.48 -41.23 29.01
C SER A 16 -14.28 -41.85 28.28
N LEU A 17 -14.48 -42.96 27.57
CA LEU A 17 -13.50 -43.49 26.60
C LEU A 17 -13.10 -42.45 25.53
N LEU A 18 -14.02 -41.55 25.17
CA LEU A 18 -13.80 -40.52 24.15
C LEU A 18 -13.31 -39.19 24.74
N ASP A 19 -13.02 -39.13 26.04
CA ASP A 19 -12.64 -37.88 26.70
C ASP A 19 -11.35 -37.30 26.12
N SER A 20 -11.41 -36.04 25.71
CA SER A 20 -10.27 -35.29 25.21
C SER A 20 -9.45 -34.62 26.32
N GLY A 21 -10.03 -34.38 27.49
CA GLY A 21 -9.47 -33.51 28.52
C GLY A 21 -9.49 -32.01 28.18
N GLN A 22 -10.15 -31.60 27.08
CA GLN A 22 -10.32 -30.18 26.72
C GLN A 22 -11.44 -29.50 27.51
N HIS A 23 -12.39 -30.29 28.01
CA HIS A 23 -13.55 -29.81 28.76
C HIS A 23 -13.36 -30.03 30.25
N ASP A 24 -13.74 -29.05 31.06
CA ASP A 24 -13.61 -29.12 32.50
C ASP A 24 -14.77 -29.92 33.15
N ALA A 25 -14.66 -30.15 34.46
CA ALA A 25 -15.70 -30.88 35.19
C ALA A 25 -17.04 -30.13 35.25
N LEU A 26 -17.03 -28.79 35.12
CA LEU A 26 -18.23 -27.97 35.11
C LEU A 26 -19.04 -28.21 33.82
N PHE A 27 -18.37 -28.25 32.66
CA PHE A 27 -18.99 -28.56 31.38
C PHE A 27 -19.79 -29.87 31.42
N PHE A 28 -19.17 -30.96 31.89
CA PHE A 28 -19.87 -32.25 31.97
C PHE A 28 -20.98 -32.26 33.01
N LYS A 29 -20.81 -31.56 34.13
CA LYS A 29 -21.86 -31.43 35.15
C LYS A 29 -23.09 -30.72 34.58
N ASP A 30 -22.88 -29.67 33.81
CA ASP A 30 -23.93 -28.90 33.16
C ASP A 30 -24.62 -29.71 32.07
N LEU A 31 -23.85 -30.38 31.19
CA LEU A 31 -24.38 -31.31 30.18
C LEU A 31 -25.34 -32.34 30.80
N TRP A 32 -24.90 -33.02 31.86
CA TRP A 32 -25.71 -34.05 32.52
C TRP A 32 -26.91 -33.47 33.27
N LYS A 33 -26.80 -32.23 33.77
CA LYS A 33 -27.92 -31.52 34.38
C LYS A 33 -28.98 -31.20 33.33
N THR A 34 -28.60 -30.59 32.22
CA THR A 34 -29.50 -30.29 31.09
C THR A 34 -30.20 -31.54 30.59
N LEU A 35 -29.48 -32.66 30.43
CA LEU A 35 -30.10 -33.93 30.02
C LEU A 35 -31.15 -34.48 31.00
N ARG A 36 -30.98 -34.24 32.31
CA ARG A 36 -31.95 -34.69 33.32
C ARG A 36 -33.16 -33.77 33.41
N GLU A 37 -32.95 -32.47 33.24
CA GLU A 37 -34.00 -31.46 33.41
C GLU A 37 -34.82 -31.25 32.13
N GLU A 38 -34.16 -31.23 30.97
CA GLU A 38 -34.77 -30.90 29.67
C GLU A 38 -34.94 -32.12 28.76
N GLY A 39 -34.29 -33.25 29.09
CA GLY A 39 -34.35 -34.49 28.32
C GLY A 39 -33.58 -34.45 26.99
N LYS A 40 -32.91 -33.34 26.68
CA LYS A 40 -32.11 -33.16 25.47
C LYS A 40 -30.92 -32.27 25.75
N TRP A 41 -29.80 -32.53 25.09
CA TRP A 41 -28.63 -31.65 25.08
C TRP A 41 -28.05 -31.60 23.67
N GLU A 42 -27.68 -30.41 23.21
CA GLU A 42 -27.00 -30.19 21.94
C GLU A 42 -25.84 -29.23 22.15
N GLY A 43 -24.69 -29.54 21.57
CA GLY A 43 -23.54 -28.67 21.63
C GLY A 43 -22.30 -29.24 20.96
N GLU A 44 -21.26 -28.41 20.95
CA GLU A 44 -19.94 -28.83 20.52
C GLU A 44 -19.21 -29.53 21.67
N ILE A 45 -18.60 -30.67 21.37
CA ILE A 45 -17.71 -31.38 22.27
C ILE A 45 -16.41 -31.73 21.53
N TRP A 46 -15.30 -31.70 22.25
CA TRP A 46 -14.02 -32.17 21.74
C TRP A 46 -13.80 -33.56 22.30
N ASN A 47 -13.66 -34.53 21.41
CA ASN A 47 -13.43 -35.93 21.77
C ASN A 47 -12.06 -36.38 21.28
N ARG A 48 -11.57 -37.47 21.86
CA ARG A 48 -10.34 -38.15 21.44
C ARG A 48 -10.68 -39.44 20.71
N ARG A 49 -10.16 -39.57 19.50
CA ARG A 49 -10.23 -40.80 18.70
C ARG A 49 -9.32 -41.87 19.30
N LYS A 50 -9.52 -43.12 18.87
CA LYS A 50 -8.69 -44.27 19.30
C LYS A 50 -7.18 -44.08 19.04
N ASP A 51 -6.81 -43.38 17.98
CA ASP A 51 -5.43 -43.04 17.61
C ASP A 51 -4.84 -41.86 18.41
N GLY A 52 -5.65 -41.22 19.27
CA GLY A 52 -5.26 -40.09 20.10
C GLY A 52 -5.55 -38.72 19.51
N GLU A 53 -5.99 -38.63 18.25
CA GLU A 53 -6.34 -37.38 17.58
C GLU A 53 -7.55 -36.71 18.26
N LEU A 54 -7.49 -35.38 18.39
CA LEU A 54 -8.58 -34.58 18.92
C LEU A 54 -9.52 -34.18 17.79
N VAL A 55 -10.81 -34.48 17.95
CA VAL A 55 -11.85 -34.20 16.96
C VAL A 55 -12.97 -33.35 17.57
N PRO A 56 -13.31 -32.18 16.98
CA PRO A 56 -14.51 -31.45 17.33
C PRO A 56 -15.74 -32.15 16.75
N LEU A 57 -16.72 -32.43 17.61
CA LEU A 57 -17.98 -33.04 17.22
C LEU A 57 -19.14 -32.12 17.61
N TRP A 58 -20.12 -31.99 16.72
CA TRP A 58 -21.45 -31.54 17.14
C TRP A 58 -22.21 -32.74 17.66
N GLN A 59 -22.62 -32.73 18.93
CA GLN A 59 -23.28 -33.86 19.57
C GLN A 59 -24.69 -33.47 20.04
N SER A 60 -25.66 -34.32 19.72
CA SER A 60 -27.04 -34.27 20.21
C SER A 60 -27.31 -35.51 21.04
N ILE A 61 -27.74 -35.34 22.29
CA ILE A 61 -28.07 -36.42 23.20
C ILE A 61 -29.53 -36.25 23.63
N SER A 62 -30.32 -37.31 23.60
CA SER A 62 -31.72 -37.31 24.04
C SER A 62 -32.00 -38.46 24.99
N SER A 63 -32.79 -38.21 26.03
CA SER A 63 -33.29 -39.26 26.93
C SER A 63 -34.45 -40.02 26.29
N VAL A 64 -34.49 -41.33 26.54
CA VAL A 64 -35.56 -42.22 26.05
C VAL A 64 -36.27 -42.84 27.25
N TYR A 65 -37.59 -42.70 27.26
CA TYR A 65 -38.45 -43.19 28.33
C TYR A 65 -39.30 -44.37 27.86
N ASP A 66 -39.60 -45.30 28.76
CA ASP A 66 -40.57 -46.37 28.51
C ASP A 66 -42.02 -45.85 28.54
N ALA A 67 -42.98 -46.75 28.27
CA ALA A 67 -44.40 -46.43 28.32
C ALA A 67 -44.91 -46.04 29.74
N HIS A 68 -44.11 -46.28 30.78
CA HIS A 68 -44.41 -45.94 32.17
C HIS A 68 -43.72 -44.64 32.61
N GLY A 69 -43.00 -43.96 31.72
CA GLY A 69 -42.30 -42.71 32.01
C GLY A 69 -40.96 -42.88 32.71
N ASN A 70 -40.41 -44.10 32.78
CA ASN A 70 -39.09 -44.33 33.37
C ASN A 70 -37.99 -44.12 32.32
N LEU A 71 -36.93 -43.40 32.70
CA LEU A 71 -35.75 -43.24 31.87
C LEU A 71 -35.10 -44.61 31.65
N THR A 72 -34.96 -45.01 30.40
CA THR A 72 -34.32 -46.29 30.04
C THR A 72 -32.88 -46.09 29.59
N HIS A 73 -32.65 -45.23 28.59
CA HIS A 73 -31.35 -45.03 27.96
C HIS A 73 -31.23 -43.61 27.39
N TYR A 74 -30.02 -43.25 26.97
CA TYR A 74 -29.75 -42.05 26.19
C TYR A 74 -29.33 -42.45 24.78
N ILE A 75 -29.82 -41.72 23.79
CA ILE A 75 -29.35 -41.84 22.40
C ILE A 75 -28.50 -40.61 22.10
N GLY A 76 -27.25 -40.86 21.68
CA GLY A 76 -26.32 -39.83 21.24
C GLY A 76 -26.07 -39.93 19.74
N MET A 77 -26.28 -38.85 19.02
CA MET A 77 -25.81 -38.66 17.66
C MET A 77 -24.70 -37.62 17.65
N PHE A 78 -23.68 -37.84 16.85
CA PHE A 78 -22.60 -36.87 16.69
C PHE A 78 -22.13 -36.80 15.25
N PHE A 79 -21.76 -35.60 14.84
CA PHE A 79 -21.24 -35.30 13.52
C PHE A 79 -19.84 -34.70 13.67
N ASP A 80 -18.90 -35.17 12.86
CA ASP A 80 -17.59 -34.57 12.76
C ASP A 80 -17.71 -33.21 12.08
N ILE A 81 -17.35 -32.14 12.79
CA ILE A 81 -17.37 -30.77 12.28
C ILE A 81 -15.96 -30.25 11.93
N SER A 82 -14.96 -31.13 11.89
CA SER A 82 -13.57 -30.77 11.57
C SER A 82 -13.46 -30.10 10.22
N GLU A 83 -14.08 -30.66 9.18
CA GLU A 83 -14.04 -30.10 7.83
C GLU A 83 -14.72 -28.72 7.78
N GLN A 84 -15.86 -28.57 8.44
CA GLN A 84 -16.56 -27.28 8.54
C GLN A 84 -15.69 -26.23 9.25
N LYS A 85 -15.03 -26.59 10.35
CA LYS A 85 -14.14 -25.69 11.08
C LYS A 85 -12.91 -25.31 10.28
N THR A 86 -12.28 -26.27 9.61
CA THR A 86 -11.12 -26.02 8.73
C THR A 86 -11.51 -25.14 7.55
N ALA A 87 -12.66 -25.40 6.93
CA ALA A 87 -13.18 -24.58 5.85
C ALA A 87 -13.49 -23.15 6.31
N ALA A 88 -14.14 -22.99 7.46
CA ALA A 88 -14.42 -21.67 8.04
C ALA A 88 -13.13 -20.90 8.39
N ALA A 89 -12.13 -21.57 8.98
CA ALA A 89 -10.83 -20.97 9.26
C ALA A 89 -10.08 -20.59 7.98
N HIS A 90 -10.17 -21.41 6.93
CA HIS A 90 -9.58 -21.11 5.63
C HIS A 90 -10.25 -19.92 4.96
N ILE A 91 -11.59 -19.85 4.97
CA ILE A 91 -12.37 -18.71 4.47
C ILE A 91 -12.00 -17.44 5.24
N TYR A 92 -11.89 -17.53 6.57
CA TYR A 92 -11.46 -16.41 7.40
C TYR A 92 -10.05 -15.93 7.01
N ARG A 93 -9.10 -16.85 6.80
CA ARG A 93 -7.75 -16.48 6.33
C ARG A 93 -7.79 -15.81 4.96
N LEU A 94 -8.56 -16.34 4.00
CA LEU A 94 -8.71 -15.74 2.68
C LEU A 94 -9.31 -14.32 2.73
N ALA A 95 -10.24 -14.08 3.66
CA ALA A 95 -10.90 -12.79 3.81
C ALA A 95 -10.02 -11.74 4.53
N HIS A 96 -9.10 -12.17 5.40
CA HIS A 96 -8.42 -11.27 6.34
C HIS A 96 -6.89 -11.24 6.23
N TYR A 97 -6.27 -12.14 5.47
CA TYR A 97 -4.81 -12.24 5.34
C TYR A 97 -4.37 -12.24 3.87
N ASP A 98 -3.19 -11.68 3.62
CA ASP A 98 -2.49 -11.76 2.35
C ASP A 98 -1.90 -13.17 2.16
N LEU A 99 -2.24 -13.81 1.05
CA LEU A 99 -1.84 -15.19 0.77
C LEU A 99 -0.34 -15.37 0.56
N LEU A 100 0.37 -14.33 0.15
CA LEU A 100 1.80 -14.42 -0.13
C LEU A 100 2.62 -14.31 1.15
N THR A 101 2.33 -13.30 1.97
CA THR A 101 3.12 -12.95 3.15
C THR A 101 2.55 -13.48 4.46
N ASP A 102 1.29 -13.90 4.49
CA ASP A 102 0.54 -14.23 5.69
C ASP A 102 0.38 -13.08 6.70
N LEU A 103 0.48 -11.84 6.21
CA LEU A 103 0.16 -10.66 6.99
C LEU A 103 -1.33 -10.34 6.89
N PRO A 104 -1.92 -9.67 7.89
CA PRO A 104 -3.17 -8.95 7.73
C PRO A 104 -3.28 -8.25 6.37
N ASN A 105 -4.41 -8.42 5.70
CA ASN A 105 -4.73 -7.68 4.49
C ASN A 105 -5.39 -6.33 4.85
N ARG A 106 -5.79 -5.57 3.82
CA ARG A 106 -6.47 -4.29 3.98
C ARG A 106 -7.70 -4.35 4.88
N VAL A 107 -8.51 -5.40 4.80
CA VAL A 107 -9.74 -5.54 5.60
C VAL A 107 -9.41 -5.69 7.08
N LEU A 108 -8.47 -6.58 7.42
CA LEU A 108 -8.08 -6.80 8.81
C LEU A 108 -7.31 -5.60 9.39
N LEU A 109 -6.50 -4.92 8.58
CA LEU A 109 -5.82 -3.69 8.99
C LEU A 109 -6.84 -2.62 9.39
N LEU A 110 -7.84 -2.36 8.56
CA LEU A 110 -8.85 -1.33 8.83
C LEU A 110 -9.63 -1.64 10.11
N ASP A 111 -10.04 -2.90 10.32
CA ASP A 111 -10.68 -3.33 11.57
C ASP A 111 -9.78 -3.07 12.79
N ARG A 112 -8.48 -3.36 12.70
CA ARG A 112 -7.53 -3.09 13.80
C ARG A 112 -7.32 -1.60 14.04
N CYS A 113 -7.21 -0.79 12.99
CA CYS A 113 -7.11 0.66 13.13
C CYS A 113 -8.37 1.27 13.78
N GLU A 114 -9.57 0.79 13.43
CA GLU A 114 -10.82 1.25 14.04
C GLU A 114 -10.89 0.89 15.53
N ARG A 115 -10.41 -0.31 15.89
CA ARG A 115 -10.29 -0.72 17.31
C ARG A 115 -9.28 0.13 18.06
N ALA A 116 -8.12 0.40 17.46
CA ALA A 116 -7.10 1.27 18.04
C ALA A 116 -7.64 2.70 18.25
N LEU A 117 -8.37 3.24 17.28
CA LEU A 117 -9.04 4.54 17.39
C LEU A 117 -10.08 4.57 18.52
N ALA A 118 -10.93 3.56 18.60
CA ALA A 118 -11.93 3.46 19.68
C ALA A 118 -11.28 3.34 21.06
N ARG A 119 -10.14 2.64 21.17
CA ARG A 119 -9.35 2.52 22.39
C ARG A 119 -8.68 3.85 22.74
N ALA A 120 -8.00 4.48 21.79
CA ALA A 120 -7.32 5.76 21.95
C ALA A 120 -8.27 6.86 22.43
N LYS A 121 -9.50 6.92 21.90
CA LYS A 121 -10.55 7.84 22.38
C LYS A 121 -10.90 7.66 23.86
N ARG A 122 -10.77 6.44 24.40
CA ARG A 122 -11.05 6.13 25.81
C ARG A 122 -9.84 6.34 26.71
N THR A 123 -8.66 5.96 26.25
CA THR A 123 -7.42 5.99 27.06
C THR A 123 -6.63 7.27 26.90
N LEU A 124 -6.99 8.12 25.92
CA LEU A 124 -6.25 9.32 25.51
C LEU A 124 -4.79 9.01 25.16
N LYS A 125 -4.51 7.79 24.66
CA LYS A 125 -3.18 7.40 24.21
C LYS A 125 -3.06 7.56 22.70
N PRO A 126 -1.97 8.16 22.19
CA PRO A 126 -1.73 8.25 20.76
C PRO A 126 -1.42 6.88 20.14
N PHE A 127 -1.59 6.79 18.83
CA PHE A 127 -1.15 5.66 18.02
C PHE A 127 -0.67 6.19 16.67
N ALA A 128 0.07 5.39 15.93
CA ALA A 128 0.63 5.79 14.64
C ALA A 128 0.34 4.81 13.52
N VAL A 129 0.17 5.34 12.32
CA VAL A 129 0.07 4.58 11.09
C VAL A 129 1.26 4.92 10.21
N LEU A 130 2.06 3.91 9.90
CA LEU A 130 3.23 4.01 9.03
C LEU A 130 2.89 3.31 7.72
N PHE A 131 3.04 4.02 6.60
CA PHE A 131 2.88 3.48 5.25
C PHE A 131 4.25 3.29 4.62
N LEU A 132 4.57 2.07 4.19
CA LEU A 132 5.88 1.67 3.71
C LEU A 132 5.79 1.24 2.25
N ASP A 133 6.79 1.63 1.46
CA ASP A 133 6.96 1.22 0.07
C ASP A 133 8.39 0.75 -0.16
N LEU A 134 8.54 -0.38 -0.84
CA LEU A 134 9.85 -0.93 -1.17
C LEU A 134 10.42 -0.24 -2.42
N ASP A 135 11.50 0.50 -2.23
CA ASP A 135 12.06 1.34 -3.28
C ASP A 135 12.51 0.51 -4.48
N ARG A 136 12.01 0.89 -5.66
CA ARG A 136 12.38 0.27 -6.94
C ARG A 136 12.09 -1.25 -6.99
N PHE A 137 11.15 -1.76 -6.20
CA PHE A 137 10.77 -3.18 -6.22
C PHE A 137 10.40 -3.67 -7.64
N LYS A 138 9.74 -2.83 -8.44
CA LYS A 138 9.45 -3.13 -9.84
C LYS A 138 10.69 -3.52 -10.66
N HIS A 139 11.84 -2.86 -10.44
CA HIS A 139 13.08 -3.22 -11.15
C HIS A 139 13.56 -4.63 -10.80
N ILE A 140 13.32 -5.11 -9.58
CA ILE A 140 13.64 -6.49 -9.18
C ILE A 140 12.75 -7.47 -9.92
N ASN A 141 11.44 -7.22 -9.98
CA ASN A 141 10.52 -8.06 -10.75
C ASN A 141 10.88 -8.10 -12.23
N ASP A 142 11.16 -6.94 -12.83
CA ASP A 142 11.49 -6.83 -14.24
C ASP A 142 12.83 -7.50 -14.59
N SER A 143 13.78 -7.52 -13.65
CA SER A 143 15.15 -8.06 -13.88
C SER A 143 15.32 -9.53 -13.49
N LEU A 144 14.67 -9.98 -12.40
CA LEU A 144 14.88 -11.29 -11.78
C LEU A 144 13.61 -12.15 -11.75
N GLY A 145 12.48 -11.61 -12.19
CA GLY A 145 11.19 -12.28 -12.26
C GLY A 145 10.39 -12.27 -10.97
N HIS A 146 9.07 -12.39 -11.11
CA HIS A 146 8.12 -12.40 -10.00
C HIS A 146 8.42 -13.40 -8.87
N PRO A 147 8.89 -14.64 -9.12
CA PRO A 147 9.18 -15.58 -8.02
C PRO A 147 10.25 -15.07 -7.05
N VAL A 148 11.23 -14.30 -7.53
CA VAL A 148 12.26 -13.69 -6.68
C VAL A 148 11.68 -12.51 -5.90
N GLY A 149 10.83 -11.71 -6.54
CA GLY A 149 10.08 -10.64 -5.86
C GLY A 149 9.16 -11.17 -4.76
N ASP A 150 8.47 -12.28 -5.00
CA ASP A 150 7.60 -12.94 -4.02
C ASP A 150 8.37 -13.41 -2.79
N ASP A 151 9.53 -14.04 -2.99
CA ASP A 151 10.40 -14.47 -1.89
C ASP A 151 10.98 -13.28 -1.13
N LEU A 152 11.29 -12.17 -1.82
CA LEU A 152 11.72 -10.93 -1.18
C LEU A 152 10.60 -10.35 -0.31
N LEU A 153 9.35 -10.30 -0.81
CA LEU A 153 8.20 -9.83 -0.04
C LEU A 153 7.95 -10.66 1.22
N ARG A 154 8.13 -11.99 1.15
CA ARG A 154 8.09 -12.86 2.34
C ARG A 154 9.21 -12.52 3.32
N GLY A 155 10.43 -12.29 2.82
CA GLY A 155 11.57 -11.87 3.64
C GLY A 155 11.33 -10.53 4.35
N VAL A 156 10.77 -9.55 3.64
CA VAL A 156 10.37 -8.24 4.19
C VAL A 156 9.32 -8.43 5.27
N ALA A 157 8.26 -9.20 5.00
CA ALA A 157 7.20 -9.46 5.96
C ALA A 157 7.72 -10.12 7.25
N GLN A 158 8.63 -11.09 7.13
CA GLN A 158 9.26 -11.72 8.29
C GLN A 158 10.09 -10.71 9.08
N ARG A 159 10.94 -9.94 8.41
CA ARG A 159 11.82 -8.97 9.07
C ARG A 159 11.03 -7.87 9.79
N LEU A 160 9.91 -7.42 9.21
CA LEU A 160 8.98 -6.50 9.87
C LEU A 160 8.42 -7.09 11.18
N ARG A 161 7.93 -8.35 11.16
CA ARG A 161 7.41 -9.02 12.37
C ARG A 161 8.45 -9.17 13.46
N GLU A 162 9.69 -9.49 13.11
CA GLU A 162 10.79 -9.66 14.07
C GLU A 162 11.24 -8.32 14.66
N THR A 163 11.01 -7.21 13.95
CA THR A 163 11.44 -5.87 14.38
C THR A 163 10.46 -5.22 15.35
N LEU A 164 9.17 -5.54 15.22
CA LEU A 164 8.03 -4.93 15.89
C LEU A 164 7.55 -5.75 17.09
N ARG A 165 6.78 -5.13 17.99
CA ARG A 165 6.25 -5.79 19.19
C ARG A 165 5.02 -6.63 18.82
N GLU A 166 4.67 -7.60 19.65
CA GLU A 166 3.48 -8.47 19.42
C GLU A 166 2.16 -7.68 19.33
N GLN A 167 2.08 -6.55 20.04
CA GLN A 167 0.93 -5.65 20.02
C GLN A 167 0.85 -4.80 18.74
N ASP A 168 1.96 -4.61 18.03
CA ASP A 168 1.98 -3.85 16.78
C ASP A 168 1.44 -4.70 15.64
N THR A 169 0.77 -4.06 14.68
CA THR A 169 0.23 -4.76 13.52
C THR A 169 1.02 -4.43 12.28
N VAL A 170 1.43 -5.45 11.53
CA VAL A 170 1.97 -5.33 10.17
C VAL A 170 0.96 -5.87 9.19
N ALA A 171 0.64 -5.12 8.15
CA ALA A 171 -0.26 -5.52 7.08
C ALA A 171 0.38 -5.31 5.71
N ARG A 172 -0.09 -6.06 4.70
CA ARG A 172 0.27 -5.84 3.30
C ARG A 172 -0.99 -5.45 2.52
N LEU A 173 -0.95 -4.31 1.85
CA LEU A 173 -2.11 -3.80 1.09
C LEU A 173 -2.17 -4.35 -0.33
N GLY A 174 -1.01 -4.66 -0.90
CA GLY A 174 -0.84 -5.16 -2.26
C GLY A 174 0.51 -4.73 -2.82
N GLY A 175 0.98 -5.37 -3.89
CA GLY A 175 2.26 -5.01 -4.51
C GLY A 175 3.42 -5.02 -3.50
N ASP A 176 4.11 -3.89 -3.41
CA ASP A 176 5.22 -3.56 -2.51
C ASP A 176 4.82 -2.69 -1.31
N GLU A 177 3.52 -2.50 -1.07
CA GLU A 177 2.98 -1.63 -0.03
C GLU A 177 2.68 -2.38 1.28
N PHE A 178 3.29 -1.93 2.37
CA PHE A 178 3.04 -2.42 3.72
C PHE A 178 2.53 -1.30 4.60
N VAL A 179 1.72 -1.63 5.60
CA VAL A 179 1.29 -0.68 6.63
C VAL A 179 1.59 -1.26 8.00
N VAL A 180 2.13 -0.41 8.88
CA VAL A 180 2.36 -0.73 10.28
C VAL A 180 1.50 0.17 11.15
N LEU A 181 0.77 -0.44 12.08
CA LEU A 181 0.03 0.24 13.14
C LEU A 181 0.79 0.04 14.45
N ILE A 182 1.24 1.15 15.05
CA ILE A 182 1.90 1.18 16.36
C ILE A 182 0.88 1.65 17.39
N GLU A 183 0.57 0.80 18.35
CA GLU A 183 -0.40 1.07 19.41
C GLU A 183 0.28 1.36 20.76
N ASP A 184 -0.48 1.94 21.69
CA ASP A 184 -0.05 2.20 23.08
C ASP A 184 1.23 3.04 23.18
N MET A 185 1.37 4.04 22.33
CA MET A 185 2.47 4.99 22.42
C MET A 185 2.33 5.86 23.67
N ASP A 186 3.47 6.19 24.28
CA ASP A 186 3.53 7.28 25.25
C ASP A 186 3.59 8.63 24.50
N ASP A 187 3.19 9.73 25.14
CA ASP A 187 2.99 11.06 24.51
C ASP A 187 4.22 11.67 23.80
N ASP A 188 5.38 11.02 23.86
CA ASP A 188 6.61 11.51 23.25
C ASP A 188 6.74 10.99 21.80
N THR A 189 6.61 11.90 20.82
CA THR A 189 6.77 11.63 19.38
C THR A 189 8.13 11.00 19.02
N HIS A 190 9.10 11.03 19.94
CA HIS A 190 10.39 10.35 19.83
C HIS A 190 10.27 8.82 19.62
N ASP A 191 9.24 8.15 20.14
CA ASP A 191 9.14 6.70 20.03
C ASP A 191 8.86 6.25 18.57
N VAL A 192 7.99 6.96 17.86
CA VAL A 192 7.65 6.62 16.46
C VAL A 192 8.78 6.91 15.49
N ALA A 193 9.47 8.03 15.67
CA ALA A 193 10.61 8.39 14.81
C ALA A 193 11.72 7.34 14.94
N ALA A 194 11.97 6.85 16.16
CA ALA A 194 12.91 5.77 16.43
C ALA A 194 12.48 4.45 15.76
N VAL A 195 11.20 4.07 15.87
CA VAL A 195 10.67 2.87 15.20
C VAL A 195 10.78 2.99 13.68
N ALA A 196 10.36 4.12 13.09
CA ALA A 196 10.45 4.33 11.64
C ALA A 196 11.91 4.29 11.14
N GLY A 197 12.83 4.94 11.84
CA GLY A 197 14.27 4.89 11.54
C GLY A 197 14.83 3.46 11.63
N LYS A 198 14.48 2.73 12.69
CA LYS A 198 14.87 1.32 12.87
C LYS A 198 14.34 0.44 11.72
N LEU A 199 13.09 0.65 11.28
CA LEU A 199 12.51 -0.10 10.16
C LEU A 199 13.25 0.17 8.86
N VAL A 200 13.55 1.44 8.54
CA VAL A 200 14.35 1.80 7.35
C VAL A 200 15.72 1.12 7.39
N GLU A 201 16.44 1.22 8.51
CA GLU A 201 17.78 0.62 8.67
C GLU A 201 17.73 -0.91 8.55
N THR A 202 16.75 -1.53 9.21
CA THR A 202 16.60 -2.98 9.25
C THR A 202 16.23 -3.55 7.88
N LEU A 203 15.34 -2.88 7.14
CA LEU A 203 14.97 -3.29 5.78
C LEU A 203 16.08 -3.01 4.76
N SER A 204 16.93 -2.02 5.00
CA SER A 204 18.09 -1.73 4.13
C SER A 204 19.18 -2.81 4.20
N GLN A 205 19.16 -3.69 5.21
CA GLN A 205 20.09 -4.81 5.29
C GLN A 205 19.86 -5.82 4.14
N PRO A 206 20.92 -6.49 3.64
CA PRO A 206 20.78 -7.43 2.53
C PRO A 206 19.78 -8.56 2.82
N PHE A 207 18.98 -8.92 1.82
CA PHE A 207 18.13 -10.11 1.83
C PHE A 207 18.81 -11.23 1.03
N THR A 208 18.95 -12.40 1.65
CA THR A 208 19.37 -13.60 0.92
C THR A 208 18.11 -14.29 0.40
N VAL A 209 17.89 -14.21 -0.91
CA VAL A 209 16.73 -14.79 -1.59
C VAL A 209 17.24 -15.78 -2.62
N ARG A 210 17.02 -17.07 -2.37
CA ARG A 210 17.56 -18.17 -3.19
C ARG A 210 19.09 -18.09 -3.28
N THR A 211 19.61 -17.76 -4.46
CA THR A 211 21.05 -17.59 -4.75
C THR A 211 21.47 -16.12 -4.85
N TYR A 212 20.55 -15.17 -4.65
CA TYR A 212 20.80 -13.75 -4.78
C TYR A 212 20.92 -13.07 -3.40
N THR A 213 21.79 -12.07 -3.34
CA THR A 213 21.85 -11.12 -2.23
C THR A 213 21.31 -9.79 -2.74
N LEU A 214 20.15 -9.37 -2.25
CA LEU A 214 19.42 -8.20 -2.72
C LEU A 214 19.43 -7.11 -1.65
N ASN A 215 19.74 -5.88 -2.06
CA ASN A 215 19.56 -4.69 -1.22
C ASN A 215 18.36 -3.92 -1.75
N ILE A 216 17.38 -3.67 -0.89
CA ILE A 216 16.20 -2.89 -1.23
C ILE A 216 16.05 -1.75 -0.22
N GLY A 217 15.82 -0.55 -0.72
CA GLY A 217 15.47 0.59 0.13
C GLY A 217 14.02 0.47 0.60
N THR A 218 13.69 1.17 1.67
CA THR A 218 12.29 1.35 2.07
C THR A 218 12.06 2.80 2.39
N THR A 219 11.01 3.36 1.81
CA THR A 219 10.54 4.70 2.13
C THR A 219 9.31 4.58 3.01
N ILE A 220 9.20 5.41 4.06
CA ILE A 220 8.12 5.34 5.04
C ILE A 220 7.45 6.71 5.20
N GLY A 221 6.13 6.75 5.12
CA GLY A 221 5.32 7.89 5.54
C GLY A 221 4.62 7.61 6.86
N VAL A 222 4.55 8.59 7.76
CA VAL A 222 4.04 8.39 9.12
C VAL A 222 2.91 9.37 9.42
N SER A 223 1.80 8.89 9.95
CA SER A 223 0.72 9.71 10.52
C SER A 223 0.49 9.36 11.99
N LEU A 224 0.01 10.31 12.79
CA LEU A 224 -0.16 10.21 14.23
C LEU A 224 -1.60 10.57 14.57
N TYR A 225 -2.26 9.77 15.39
CA TYR A 225 -3.51 10.14 16.04
C TYR A 225 -3.19 10.80 17.39
N PRO A 226 -3.85 11.91 17.76
CA PRO A 226 -4.89 12.62 17.01
C PRO A 226 -4.38 13.70 16.05
N ASP A 227 -3.10 14.06 16.11
CA ASP A 227 -2.55 15.27 15.47
C ASP A 227 -2.73 15.33 13.95
N HIS A 228 -2.69 14.17 13.29
CA HIS A 228 -2.77 14.03 11.84
C HIS A 228 -4.11 13.46 11.40
N GLY A 229 -5.14 13.41 12.25
CA GLY A 229 -6.48 12.99 11.83
C GLY A 229 -7.27 12.33 12.96
N GLU A 230 -8.59 12.43 12.88
CA GLU A 230 -9.51 11.89 13.89
C GLU A 230 -10.25 10.61 13.46
N ASP A 231 -10.00 10.15 12.22
CA ASP A 231 -10.56 8.94 11.63
C ASP A 231 -9.48 8.14 10.88
N VAL A 232 -9.70 6.83 10.76
CA VAL A 232 -8.74 5.89 10.16
C VAL A 232 -8.43 6.22 8.70
N THR A 233 -9.43 6.68 7.94
CA THR A 233 -9.26 6.96 6.51
C THR A 233 -8.32 8.15 6.31
N THR A 234 -8.51 9.21 7.10
CA THR A 234 -7.66 10.40 7.10
C THR A 234 -6.22 10.07 7.52
N LEU A 235 -6.03 9.27 8.58
CA LEU A 235 -4.69 8.88 9.03
C LEU A 235 -3.94 8.08 7.96
N ILE A 236 -4.57 7.07 7.36
CA ILE A 236 -3.94 6.27 6.28
C ILE A 236 -3.59 7.18 5.10
N LYS A 237 -4.50 8.09 4.69
CA LYS A 237 -4.24 9.05 3.61
C LYS A 237 -3.07 9.97 3.93
N HIS A 238 -2.97 10.45 5.16
CA HIS A 238 -1.88 11.33 5.57
C HIS A 238 -0.53 10.59 5.67
N ALA A 239 -0.53 9.33 6.08
CA ALA A 239 0.67 8.49 6.03
C ALA A 239 1.13 8.27 4.57
N ASP A 240 0.21 8.01 3.65
CA ASP A 240 0.51 7.87 2.21
C ASP A 240 1.07 9.17 1.59
N LEU A 241 0.49 10.33 1.95
CA LEU A 241 1.01 11.64 1.49
C LEU A 241 2.42 11.91 2.03
N ALA A 242 2.70 11.55 3.28
CA ALA A 242 4.05 11.68 3.86
C ALA A 242 5.05 10.73 3.18
N LEU A 243 4.61 9.54 2.79
CA LEU A 243 5.41 8.56 2.04
C LEU A 243 5.79 9.13 0.68
N TYR A 244 4.83 9.68 -0.05
CA TYR A 244 5.07 10.32 -1.34
C TYR A 244 6.13 11.44 -1.23
N GLN A 245 6.03 12.30 -0.21
CA GLN A 245 7.03 13.34 0.06
C GLN A 245 8.43 12.78 0.35
N ALA A 246 8.51 11.70 1.12
CA ALA A 246 9.78 11.02 1.39
C ALA A 246 10.40 10.45 0.10
N LYS A 247 9.58 9.97 -0.85
CA LYS A 247 10.07 9.50 -2.16
C LYS A 247 10.66 10.63 -3.01
N GLU A 248 10.07 11.83 -2.97
CA GLU A 248 10.58 13.01 -3.70
C GLU A 248 11.93 13.50 -3.15
N GLN A 249 12.17 13.32 -1.85
CA GLN A 249 13.37 13.83 -1.18
C GLN A 249 14.56 12.88 -1.18
N GLY A 250 14.48 11.77 -1.91
CA GLY A 250 15.62 10.87 -2.13
C GLY A 250 15.35 9.40 -1.85
N ARG A 251 14.15 9.03 -1.34
CA ARG A 251 13.79 7.66 -0.93
C ARG A 251 14.70 7.13 0.19
N GLY A 252 14.45 5.89 0.66
CA GLY A 252 15.27 5.26 1.70
C GLY A 252 15.26 5.99 3.04
N CYS A 253 14.18 6.72 3.33
CA CYS A 253 14.02 7.52 4.53
C CYS A 253 12.57 7.45 5.02
N TYR A 254 12.32 7.99 6.21
CA TYR A 254 10.96 8.18 6.70
C TYR A 254 10.61 9.67 6.78
N ARG A 255 9.32 9.97 6.69
CA ARG A 255 8.80 11.32 6.94
C ARG A 255 7.52 11.27 7.75
N ILE A 256 7.45 12.12 8.77
CA ILE A 256 6.23 12.35 9.54
C ILE A 256 5.38 13.37 8.77
N PHE A 257 4.09 13.10 8.70
CA PHE A 257 3.13 13.99 8.09
C PHE A 257 3.15 15.36 8.76
N GLU A 258 3.21 16.41 7.95
CA GLU A 258 3.09 17.79 8.42
C GLU A 258 2.10 18.51 7.51
N ALA A 259 0.97 18.98 8.06
CA ALA A 259 -0.12 19.58 7.29
C ALA A 259 0.34 20.71 6.34
N ARG A 260 1.34 21.51 6.75
CA ARG A 260 1.89 22.62 5.97
C ARG A 260 2.69 22.18 4.73
N LEU A 261 3.19 20.94 4.71
CA LEU A 261 3.89 20.36 3.56
C LEU A 261 2.92 19.62 2.62
N THR A 262 1.75 19.21 3.13
CA THR A 262 0.74 18.41 2.42
C THR A 262 -0.03 19.20 1.36
N GLU A 263 -0.30 20.49 1.60
CA GLU A 263 -0.88 21.37 0.58
C GLU A 263 0.00 21.40 -0.68
N ARG A 264 1.32 21.55 -0.51
CA ARG A 264 2.27 21.55 -1.62
C ARG A 264 2.33 20.23 -2.38
N ALA A 265 2.27 19.09 -1.67
CA ALA A 265 2.27 17.78 -2.32
C ALA A 265 0.98 17.52 -3.10
N THR A 266 -0.17 17.88 -2.53
CA THR A 266 -1.47 17.77 -3.20
C THR A 266 -1.57 18.71 -4.40
N GLU A 267 -1.10 19.95 -4.24
CA GLU A 267 -1.02 20.93 -5.33
C GLU A 267 -0.11 20.43 -6.45
N ARG A 268 1.04 19.83 -6.13
CA ARG A 268 1.97 19.27 -7.11
C ARG A 268 1.34 18.11 -7.89
N MET A 269 0.65 17.20 -7.21
CA MET A 269 -0.03 16.07 -7.85
C MET A 269 -1.16 16.54 -8.79
N GLN A 270 -1.91 17.57 -8.39
CA GLN A 270 -2.90 18.21 -9.26
C GLN A 270 -2.22 18.89 -10.45
N LEU A 271 -1.13 19.64 -10.22
CA LEU A 271 -0.37 20.30 -11.28
C LEU A 271 0.17 19.29 -12.31
N GLU A 272 0.63 18.11 -11.86
CA GLU A 272 1.04 17.03 -12.76
C GLU A 272 -0.13 16.55 -13.63
N ALA A 273 -1.28 16.28 -13.02
CA ALA A 273 -2.47 15.83 -13.75
C ALA A 273 -2.92 16.86 -14.78
N ASP A 274 -2.91 18.15 -14.40
CA ASP A 274 -3.28 19.26 -15.28
C ASP A 274 -2.25 19.44 -16.40
N LEU A 275 -0.94 19.32 -16.10
CA LEU A 275 0.13 19.48 -17.09
C LEU A 275 0.06 18.42 -18.20
N ARG A 276 -0.37 17.19 -17.89
CA ARG A 276 -0.60 16.15 -18.90
C ARG A 276 -1.64 16.58 -19.94
N LEU A 277 -2.63 17.36 -19.52
CA LEU A 277 -3.73 17.84 -20.36
C LEU A 277 -3.43 19.21 -20.99
N ALA A 278 -2.50 19.97 -20.44
CA ALA A 278 -2.18 21.34 -20.87
C ALA A 278 -1.81 21.45 -22.36
N LEU A 279 -1.09 20.45 -22.89
CA LEU A 279 -0.73 20.36 -24.31
C LEU A 279 -1.97 20.19 -25.21
N GLU A 280 -2.88 19.29 -24.83
CA GLU A 280 -4.12 19.01 -25.58
C GLU A 280 -5.12 20.17 -25.47
N ARG A 281 -5.14 20.86 -24.33
CA ARG A 281 -6.04 21.98 -24.04
C ARG A 281 -5.54 23.34 -24.51
N SER A 282 -4.38 23.40 -25.18
CA SER A 282 -3.78 24.65 -25.67
C SER A 282 -3.53 25.69 -24.56
N GLU A 283 -3.16 25.22 -23.38
CA GLU A 283 -2.89 26.08 -22.21
C GLU A 283 -1.44 26.58 -22.18
N LEU A 284 -0.56 25.98 -22.99
CA LEU A 284 0.83 26.39 -23.14
C LEU A 284 0.96 27.46 -24.23
N THR A 285 1.78 28.47 -23.97
CA THR A 285 2.11 29.55 -24.90
C THR A 285 3.60 29.86 -24.87
N LEU A 286 4.10 30.56 -25.89
CA LEU A 286 5.45 31.10 -25.91
C LEU A 286 5.42 32.62 -25.81
N GLU A 287 6.13 33.14 -24.83
CA GLU A 287 6.53 34.54 -24.78
C GLU A 287 7.95 34.69 -25.32
N TYR A 288 8.29 35.89 -25.75
CA TYR A 288 9.58 36.16 -26.41
C TYR A 288 10.26 37.35 -25.77
N GLN A 289 11.44 37.12 -25.19
CA GLN A 289 12.25 38.17 -24.61
C GLN A 289 13.27 38.64 -25.64
N PRO A 290 13.27 39.93 -26.03
CA PRO A 290 14.21 40.45 -27.04
C PRO A 290 15.64 40.45 -26.51
N GLN A 291 16.59 40.14 -27.40
CA GLN A 291 18.02 40.18 -27.15
C GLN A 291 18.63 41.29 -28.01
N TYR A 292 19.37 42.20 -27.39
CA TYR A 292 20.00 43.35 -28.05
C TYR A 292 21.52 43.22 -28.06
N ASP A 293 22.14 43.67 -29.14
CA ASP A 293 23.58 43.90 -29.18
C ASP A 293 23.91 45.14 -28.34
N LEU A 294 24.85 45.01 -27.40
CA LEU A 294 25.28 46.10 -26.54
C LEU A 294 26.13 47.15 -27.28
N ALA A 295 26.73 46.80 -28.42
CA ALA A 295 27.55 47.72 -29.20
C ALA A 295 26.68 48.78 -29.90
N ASP A 296 25.62 48.34 -30.58
CA ASP A 296 24.84 49.17 -31.51
C ASP A 296 23.35 49.30 -31.13
N ASP A 297 22.92 48.75 -29.99
CA ASP A 297 21.54 48.70 -29.48
C ASP A 297 20.54 48.09 -30.49
N GLN A 298 21.04 47.20 -31.35
CA GLN A 298 20.26 46.52 -32.37
C GLN A 298 19.62 45.25 -31.82
N LEU A 299 18.36 45.02 -32.17
CA LEU A 299 17.69 43.75 -31.89
C LEU A 299 18.36 42.62 -32.69
N ILE A 300 19.00 41.68 -32.02
CA ILE A 300 19.71 40.55 -32.65
C ILE A 300 18.91 39.25 -32.58
N GLY A 301 18.03 39.10 -31.60
CA GLY A 301 17.32 37.84 -31.42
C GLY A 301 16.21 37.92 -30.40
N ALA A 302 15.60 36.77 -30.13
CA ALA A 302 14.64 36.64 -29.05
C ALA A 302 14.76 35.26 -28.38
N GLU A 303 14.63 35.23 -27.06
CA GLU A 303 14.54 33.97 -26.31
C GLU A 303 13.07 33.56 -26.19
N ALA A 304 12.75 32.34 -26.63
CA ALA A 304 11.43 31.74 -26.48
C ALA A 304 11.28 31.17 -25.07
N LEU A 305 10.35 31.73 -24.32
CA LEU A 305 10.07 31.40 -22.93
C LEU A 305 8.70 30.73 -22.83
N LEU A 306 8.69 29.48 -22.34
CA LEU A 306 7.45 28.74 -22.13
C LEU A 306 6.62 29.39 -21.02
N ARG A 307 5.31 29.47 -21.27
CA ARG A 307 4.29 29.92 -20.33
C ARG A 307 3.17 28.92 -20.27
N TRP A 308 2.56 28.82 -19.10
CA TRP A 308 1.37 28.01 -18.89
C TRP A 308 0.28 28.87 -18.26
N HIS A 309 -0.85 28.97 -18.95
CA HIS A 309 -2.04 29.66 -18.49
C HIS A 309 -3.12 28.63 -18.16
N HIS A 310 -3.27 28.34 -16.87
CA HIS A 310 -4.29 27.43 -16.38
C HIS A 310 -5.64 28.14 -16.24
N PRO A 311 -6.77 27.53 -16.66
CA PRO A 311 -8.08 28.16 -16.66
C PRO A 311 -8.53 28.63 -15.27
N GLU A 312 -8.20 27.88 -14.22
CA GLU A 312 -8.61 28.19 -12.85
C GLU A 312 -7.51 28.91 -12.04
N ARG A 313 -6.23 28.68 -12.35
CA ARG A 313 -5.09 29.14 -11.55
C ARG A 313 -4.38 30.35 -12.16
N GLY A 314 -4.73 30.73 -13.39
CA GLY A 314 -4.07 31.80 -14.12
C GLY A 314 -2.67 31.41 -14.60
N ALA A 315 -1.75 32.38 -14.63
CA ALA A 315 -0.38 32.15 -15.08
C ALA A 315 0.42 31.34 -14.04
N ILE A 316 0.89 30.16 -14.43
CA ILE A 316 1.72 29.30 -13.59
C ILE A 316 3.19 29.57 -13.89
N ASN A 317 3.98 29.79 -12.83
CA ASN A 317 5.42 30.04 -12.94
C ASN A 317 6.14 28.80 -13.52
N PRO A 318 7.00 28.95 -14.55
CA PRO A 318 7.87 27.89 -15.07
C PRO A 318 8.63 27.08 -14.02
N GLU A 319 9.08 27.71 -12.94
CA GLU A 319 9.79 27.04 -11.84
C GLU A 319 8.93 25.96 -11.13
N LEU A 320 7.60 26.06 -11.21
CA LEU A 320 6.69 25.10 -10.58
C LEU A 320 6.44 23.87 -11.46
N PHE A 321 6.35 24.04 -12.78
CA PHE A 321 5.91 22.95 -13.67
C PHE A 321 7.02 22.34 -14.52
N ILE A 322 8.14 23.04 -14.77
CA ILE A 322 9.27 22.47 -15.51
C ILE A 322 9.86 21.25 -14.76
N PRO A 323 10.11 21.29 -13.43
CA PRO A 323 10.61 20.11 -12.71
C PRO A 323 9.65 18.92 -12.78
N ILE A 324 8.34 19.17 -12.70
CA ILE A 324 7.31 18.13 -12.84
C ILE A 324 7.36 17.52 -14.25
N ALA A 325 7.48 18.35 -15.29
CA ALA A 325 7.61 17.90 -16.67
C ALA A 325 8.83 17.00 -16.87
N GLU A 326 9.95 17.38 -16.24
CA GLU A 326 11.20 16.64 -16.30
C GLU A 326 11.08 15.26 -15.64
N GLU A 327 10.62 15.21 -14.39
CA GLU A 327 10.50 13.95 -13.63
C GLU A 327 9.52 12.97 -14.27
N THR A 328 8.41 13.46 -14.82
CA THR A 328 7.36 12.65 -15.45
C THR A 328 7.65 12.30 -16.91
N GLY A 329 8.68 12.90 -17.50
CA GLY A 329 9.03 12.75 -18.91
C GLY A 329 8.16 13.57 -19.87
N LEU A 330 7.18 14.34 -19.38
CA LEU A 330 6.37 15.26 -20.19
C LEU A 330 7.18 16.38 -20.83
N ILE A 331 8.39 16.67 -20.33
CA ILE A 331 9.30 17.66 -20.93
C ILE A 331 9.67 17.32 -22.37
N ILE A 332 9.64 16.03 -22.76
CA ILE A 332 9.93 15.59 -24.13
C ILE A 332 8.85 16.06 -25.11
N PRO A 333 7.56 15.68 -24.97
CA PRO A 333 6.50 16.17 -25.84
C PRO A 333 6.32 17.69 -25.76
N ILE A 334 6.47 18.30 -24.58
CA ILE A 334 6.44 19.77 -24.43
C ILE A 334 7.57 20.41 -25.24
N GLY A 335 8.79 19.90 -25.14
CA GLY A 335 9.93 20.43 -25.87
C GLY A 335 9.79 20.35 -27.39
N ILE A 336 9.19 19.26 -27.91
CA ILE A 336 8.85 19.15 -29.34
C ILE A 336 7.87 20.26 -29.75
N TRP A 337 6.82 20.46 -28.96
CA TRP A 337 5.83 21.50 -29.22
C TRP A 337 6.45 22.90 -29.17
N VAL A 338 7.32 23.17 -28.18
CA VAL A 338 8.06 24.44 -28.05
C VAL A 338 8.89 24.71 -29.31
N LEU A 339 9.68 23.72 -29.76
CA LEU A 339 10.48 23.85 -30.99
C LEU A 339 9.61 24.16 -32.22
N GLN A 340 8.48 23.46 -32.36
CA GLN A 340 7.55 23.69 -33.47
C GLN A 340 6.97 25.10 -33.46
N GLN A 341 6.53 25.60 -32.30
CA GLN A 341 5.97 26.95 -32.19
C GLN A 341 7.03 28.02 -32.40
N ALA A 342 8.21 27.87 -31.80
CA ALA A 342 9.33 28.81 -31.96
C ALA A 342 9.77 28.90 -33.42
N CYS A 343 9.91 27.76 -34.12
CA CYS A 343 10.31 27.76 -35.53
C CYS A 343 9.25 28.38 -36.44
N ARG A 344 7.96 28.09 -36.19
CA ARG A 344 6.85 28.74 -36.92
C ARG A 344 6.84 30.24 -36.71
N GLN A 345 7.08 30.70 -35.48
CA GLN A 345 7.10 32.12 -35.17
C GLN A 345 8.31 32.82 -35.78
N ALA A 346 9.50 32.22 -35.69
CA ALA A 346 10.72 32.71 -36.32
C ALA A 346 10.54 32.85 -37.84
N LYS A 347 9.92 31.87 -38.50
CA LYS A 347 9.63 31.94 -39.92
C LYS A 347 8.69 33.10 -40.25
N ARG A 348 7.61 33.26 -39.50
CA ARG A 348 6.67 34.39 -39.69
C ARG A 348 7.35 35.74 -39.54
N TRP A 349 8.28 35.88 -38.60
CA TRP A 349 9.04 37.12 -38.43
C TRP A 349 10.01 37.37 -39.59
N ARG A 350 10.71 36.32 -40.04
CA ARG A 350 11.60 36.39 -41.20
C ARG A 350 10.84 36.75 -42.48
N ASP A 351 9.69 36.12 -42.72
CA ASP A 351 8.85 36.39 -43.90
C ASP A 351 8.26 37.81 -43.88
N ARG A 352 8.20 38.45 -42.70
CA ARG A 352 7.82 39.86 -42.52
C ARG A 352 9.00 40.83 -42.58
N GLY A 353 10.23 40.34 -42.76
CA GLY A 353 11.44 41.17 -42.83
C GLY A 353 11.89 41.75 -41.49
N MET A 354 11.56 41.11 -40.36
CA MET A 354 12.11 41.53 -39.06
C MET A 354 13.62 41.22 -38.99
N PRO A 355 14.45 42.09 -38.39
CA PRO A 355 15.91 41.95 -38.34
C PRO A 355 16.38 40.95 -37.27
N LEU A 356 15.63 39.88 -37.01
CA LEU A 356 15.99 38.86 -36.02
C LEU A 356 16.98 37.87 -36.64
N GLN A 357 18.16 37.73 -36.04
CA GLN A 357 19.18 36.75 -36.48
C GLN A 357 18.86 35.35 -35.94
N ALA A 358 18.36 35.26 -34.71
CA ALA A 358 18.09 33.97 -34.08
C ALA A 358 16.90 34.02 -33.10
N VAL A 359 16.29 32.84 -32.90
CA VAL A 359 15.40 32.59 -31.77
C VAL A 359 16.03 31.50 -30.91
N ALA A 360 16.33 31.83 -29.65
CA ALA A 360 16.90 30.90 -28.69
C ALA A 360 15.79 30.08 -28.03
N VAL A 361 16.00 28.77 -27.89
CA VAL A 361 15.06 27.84 -27.23
C VAL A 361 15.81 27.06 -26.16
N ASN A 362 15.27 27.07 -24.94
CA ASN A 362 15.82 26.32 -23.83
C ASN A 362 15.54 24.81 -23.98
N ILE A 363 16.54 23.98 -23.71
CA ILE A 363 16.46 22.52 -23.81
C ILE A 363 16.83 21.90 -22.47
N SER A 364 15.97 21.03 -21.94
CA SER A 364 16.23 20.27 -20.72
C SER A 364 17.28 19.19 -20.94
N GLY A 365 18.07 18.89 -19.89
CA GLY A 365 19.03 17.78 -19.90
C GLY A 365 18.40 16.41 -20.19
N ILE A 366 17.14 16.21 -19.79
CA ILE A 366 16.42 14.95 -20.05
C ILE A 366 16.11 14.78 -21.54
N GLN A 367 15.84 15.87 -22.27
CA GLN A 367 15.64 15.82 -23.72
C GLN A 367 16.92 15.39 -24.45
N ILE A 368 18.09 15.78 -23.92
CA ILE A 368 19.39 15.38 -24.47
C ILE A 368 19.68 13.90 -24.17
N GLN A 369 19.41 13.44 -22.94
CA GLN A 369 19.74 12.08 -22.51
C GLN A 369 18.80 11.01 -23.07
N ARG A 370 17.50 11.30 -23.17
CA ARG A 370 16.46 10.31 -23.50
C ARG A 370 15.82 10.51 -24.87
N GLY A 371 16.05 11.65 -25.53
CA GLY A 371 15.42 12.00 -26.80
C GLY A 371 16.38 11.96 -27.99
N ASP A 372 15.80 11.89 -29.20
CA ASP A 372 16.51 12.17 -30.45
C ASP A 372 16.38 13.67 -30.78
N LEU A 373 17.16 14.49 -30.06
CA LEU A 373 17.13 15.94 -30.24
C LEU A 373 17.56 16.36 -31.66
N PRO A 374 18.67 15.86 -32.24
CA PRO A 374 19.08 16.25 -33.59
C PRO A 374 18.03 15.89 -34.65
N GLY A 375 17.47 14.66 -34.61
CA GLY A 375 16.44 14.25 -35.55
C GLY A 375 15.14 15.05 -35.38
N THR A 376 14.78 15.39 -34.14
CA THR A 376 13.63 16.25 -33.84
C THR A 376 13.83 17.65 -34.42
N VAL A 377 14.99 18.28 -34.21
CA VAL A 377 15.28 19.63 -34.74
C VAL A 377 15.26 19.62 -36.27
N ALA A 378 15.90 18.65 -36.91
CA ALA A 378 15.93 18.53 -38.37
C ALA A 378 14.50 18.43 -38.95
N ARG A 379 13.66 17.57 -38.37
CA ARG A 379 12.26 17.40 -38.76
C ARG A 379 11.45 18.68 -38.56
N VAL A 380 11.59 19.36 -37.43
CA VAL A 380 10.85 20.60 -37.16
C VAL A 380 11.25 21.73 -38.12
N LEU A 381 12.54 21.86 -38.44
CA LEU A 381 13.01 22.84 -39.42
C LEU A 381 12.46 22.55 -40.82
N GLU A 382 12.40 21.28 -41.22
CA GLU A 382 11.79 20.85 -42.48
C GLU A 382 10.28 21.12 -42.51
N GLU A 383 9.54 20.69 -41.48
CA GLU A 383 8.09 20.89 -41.35
C GLU A 383 7.69 22.37 -41.36
N THR A 384 8.48 23.21 -40.71
CA THR A 384 8.22 24.66 -40.66
C THR A 384 8.78 25.38 -41.88
N GLY A 385 9.79 24.82 -42.55
CA GLY A 385 10.56 25.45 -43.61
C GLY A 385 11.33 26.69 -43.14
N LEU A 386 11.83 26.66 -41.91
CA LEU A 386 12.80 27.61 -41.37
C LEU A 386 14.22 27.07 -41.65
N PRO A 387 15.15 27.86 -42.21
CA PRO A 387 16.52 27.40 -42.39
C PRO A 387 17.22 27.27 -41.04
N ALA A 388 18.24 26.40 -40.98
CA ALA A 388 19.04 26.20 -39.78
C ALA A 388 20.02 27.37 -39.48
N HIS A 389 20.28 28.22 -40.48
CA HIS A 389 21.17 29.38 -40.42
C HIS A 389 20.62 30.54 -41.25
#